data_AF-A0A9D2LXP0-F1
#
_entry.id   AF-A0A9D2LXP0-F1
#
_cell.length_a   1.000
_cell.length_b   1.000
_cell.length_c   1.000
_cell.angle_alpha   90.00
_cell.angle_beta   90.00
_cell.angle_gamma   90.00
#
_symmetry.space_group_name_H-M   'P 1'
#
loop_
_entity.id
_entity.type
_entity.pdbx_description
1 polymer ?
#
loop_
_entity_poly.entity_id
_entity_poly.type
_entity_poly.pdbx_seq_one_letter_code
_entity_poly.pdbx_strand_id
1 'polypeptide(L)' 'MKDREFREVLEKAVRGDKVAMEQIFILYKPMIDHASVVNGKLDEDFRQEIFLHLVTAIPKFAKFMD' A
#
# COMPACT_ATOMS: atom_id res chain seq x y z
N MET A 1 13.17 5.20 0.38
CA MET A 1 13.26 4.19 -0.70
C MET A 1 13.58 4.94 -1.99
N LYS A 2 14.54 4.48 -2.78
CA LYS A 2 14.85 5.08 -4.11
C LYS A 2 13.90 4.55 -5.17
N ASP A 3 13.74 5.26 -6.28
CA ASP A 3 12.78 4.91 -7.35
C ASP A 3 12.96 3.49 -7.90
N ARG A 4 14.21 3.06 -8.11
CA ARG A 4 14.52 1.70 -8.58
C ARG A 4 14.13 0.64 -7.55
N GLU A 5 14.45 0.87 -6.27
CA GLU A 5 14.09 -0.05 -5.18
C GLU A 5 12.56 -0.14 -5.05
N PHE A 6 11.87 0.99 -5.18
CA PHE A 6 10.40 1.02 -5.17
C PHE A 6 9.81 0.24 -6.33
N ARG A 7 10.34 0.41 -7.55
CA ARG A 7 9.90 -0.35 -8.72
C ARG A 7 10.06 -1.85 -8.51
N GLU A 8 11.21 -2.30 -8.01
CA GLU A 8 11.46 -3.73 -7.74
C GLU A 8 10.50 -4.30 -6.67
N VAL A 9 10.18 -3.52 -5.63
CA VAL A 9 9.18 -3.90 -4.63
C VAL A 9 7.78 -3.96 -5.24
N LEU A 10 7.39 -2.95 -6.02
CA LEU A 10 6.08 -2.91 -6.66
C LEU A 10 5.88 -4.07 -7.65
N GLU A 11 6.87 -4.39 -8.47
CA GLU A 11 6.83 -5.54 -9.39
C GLU A 11 6.66 -6.88 -8.65
N LYS A 12 7.26 -7.04 -7.46
CA LYS A 12 7.05 -8.23 -6.62
C LYS A 12 5.65 -8.26 -6.02
N ALA A 13 5.19 -7.14 -5.48
CA ALA A 13 3.86 -7.02 -4.86
C ALA A 13 2.73 -7.26 -5.87
N VAL A 14 2.86 -6.75 -7.10
CA VAL A 14 1.95 -7.00 -8.23
C VAL A 14 1.83 -8.50 -8.53
N ARG A 15 2.91 -9.27 -8.38
CA ARG A 15 2.95 -10.73 -8.55
C ARG A 15 2.46 -11.52 -7.33
N GLY A 16 1.96 -10.84 -6.29
CA GLY A 16 1.41 -11.45 -5.08
C GLY A 16 2.43 -11.73 -3.99
N ASP A 17 3.65 -11.18 -4.07
CA ASP A 17 4.62 -11.29 -2.99
C ASP A 17 4.14 -10.52 -1.74
N LYS A 18 3.89 -11.28 -0.66
CA LYS A 18 3.35 -10.74 0.60
C LYS A 18 4.33 -9.80 1.32
N VAL A 19 5.63 -10.08 1.24
CA VAL A 19 6.66 -9.27 1.90
C VAL A 19 6.79 -7.94 1.17
N ALA A 20 6.76 -7.96 -0.16
CA ALA A 20 6.75 -6.74 -0.97
C ALA A 20 5.47 -5.92 -0.75
N MET A 21 4.30 -6.57 -0.63
CA MET A 21 3.04 -5.92 -0.27
C MET A 21 3.13 -5.21 1.09
N GLU A 22 3.66 -5.89 2.11
CA GLU A 22 3.86 -5.31 3.43
C GLU A 22 4.83 -4.12 3.40
N GLN A 23 5.90 -4.18 2.61
CA GLN A 23 6.81 -3.04 2.43
C GLN A 23 6.11 -1.81 1.84
N ILE A 24 5.20 -2.00 0.87
CA ILE A 24 4.38 -0.90 0.33
C ILE A 24 3.47 -0.33 1.42
N PHE A 25 2.84 -1.19 2.22
CA PHE A 25 1.98 -0.74 3.31
C PHE A 25 2.75 0.04 4.38
N ILE A 26 3.94 -0.44 4.78
CA ILE A 26 4.80 0.28 5.72
C ILE A 26 5.23 1.63 5.15
N LEU A 27 5.59 1.69 3.86
CA LEU A 27 6.01 2.93 3.20
C LEU A 27 4.91 3.99 3.21
N TYR A 28 3.66 3.59 2.94
CA TYR A 28 2.52 4.51 2.90
C TYR A 28 1.77 4.65 4.22
N LYS A 29 2.12 3.87 5.25
CA LYS A 29 1.46 3.85 6.56
C LYS A 29 1.28 5.25 7.17
N PRO A 30 2.26 6.17 7.18
CA PRO A 30 2.07 7.50 7.76
C PRO A 30 0.96 8.31 7.08
N MET A 31 0.85 8.20 5.76
CA MET A 31 -0.19 8.88 4.98
C MET A 31 -1.56 8.23 5.20
N ILE A 32 -1.59 6.90 5.27
CA ILE A 32 -2.82 6.13 5.56
C ILE A 32 -3.32 6.47 6.97
N ASP A 33 -2.46 6.44 7.98
CA ASP A 33 -2.81 6.80 9.35
C ASP A 33 -3.35 8.23 9.42
N HIS A 34 -2.70 9.19 8.75
CA HIS A 34 -3.18 10.57 8.68
C HIS A 34 -4.54 10.70 8.02
N ALA A 35 -4.76 10.01 6.88
CA ALA A 35 -6.04 9.99 6.19
C ALA A 35 -7.16 9.32 7.00
N SER A 36 -6.79 8.44 7.94
CA SER A 36 -7.73 7.67 8.77
C SER A 36 -8.11 8.37 10.08
N VAL A 37 -7.67 9.62 10.30
CA VAL A 37 -8.05 10.38 11.50
C VAL A 37 -9.45 10.98 11.31
N VAL A 38 -10.39 10.53 12.14
CA VAL A 38 -11.76 11.05 12.19
C VAL A 38 -11.99 11.65 13.58
N ASN A 39 -12.45 12.91 13.63
CA ASN A 39 -12.66 13.64 14.89
C ASN A 39 -11.43 13.65 15.83
N GLY A 40 -10.23 13.76 15.25
CA GLY A 40 -8.97 13.83 16.00
C GLY A 40 -8.49 12.50 16.59
N LYS A 41 -9.14 11.38 16.25
CA LYS A 41 -8.71 10.04 16.65
C LYS A 41 -8.51 9.16 15.42
N LEU A 42 -7.57 8.22 15.51
CA LEU A 42 -7.40 7.22 14.48
C LEU A 42 -8.62 6.30 14.47
N ASP A 43 -9.28 6.24 13.31
CA ASP A 43 -10.35 5.28 13.05
C ASP A 43 -9.73 4.02 12.43
N GLU A 44 -9.69 2.95 13.24
CA GLU A 44 -9.05 1.68 12.88
C GLU A 44 -9.80 0.96 11.77
N ASP A 45 -11.13 1.05 11.74
CA ASP A 45 -11.97 0.41 10.73
C ASP A 45 -11.79 1.12 9.39
N PHE A 46 -11.79 2.46 9.40
CA PHE A 46 -11.54 3.24 8.19
C PHE A 46 -10.11 3.01 7.66
N ARG A 47 -9.13 2.89 8.54
CA ARG A 47 -7.77 2.52 8.17
C ARG A 47 -7.71 1.16 7.51
N GLN A 48 -8.41 0.17 8.06
CA GLN A 48 -8.46 -1.18 7.51
C GLN A 48 -9.11 -1.20 6.12
N GLU A 49 -10.17 -0.42 5.92
CA GLU A 49 -10.80 -0.24 4.61
C GLU A 49 -9.81 0.29 3.56
N ILE A 50 -8.99 1.28 3.91
CA ILE A 50 -7.93 1.79 3.00
C ILE A 50 -6.92 0.68 2.66
N PHE A 51 -6.47 -0.09 3.64
CA PHE A 51 -5.56 -1.21 3.38
C PHE A 51 -6.20 -2.27 2.46
N LEU A 52 -7.47 -2.61 2.66
CA LEU A 52 -8.19 -3.56 1.81
C LEU A 52 -8.30 -3.05 0.36
N HIS A 53 -8.58 -1.76 0.19
CA HIS A 53 -8.55 -1.13 -1.13
C HIS A 53 -7.17 -1.21 -1.78
N LEU A 54 -6.08 -1.01 -1.02
CA LEU A 54 -4.73 -1.15 -1.55
C LEU A 54 -4.40 -2.59 -1.97
N VAL A 55 -4.79 -3.59 -1.17
CA VAL A 55 -4.62 -5.02 -1.52
C VAL A 55 -5.26 -5.33 -2.88
N THR A 56 -6.45 -4.79 -3.15
CA THR A 56 -7.16 -5.03 -4.41
C THR A 56 -6.66 -4.14 -5.56
N ALA A 57 -6.06 -3.00 -5.27
CA ALA A 57 -5.56 -2.06 -6.27
C ALA A 57 -4.16 -2.42 -6.78
N ILE A 58 -3.25 -2.87 -5.90
CA ILE A 58 -1.85 -3.12 -6.25
C ILE A 58 -1.69 -4.10 -7.42
N PRO A 59 -2.37 -5.27 -7.47
CA PRO A 59 -2.27 -6.18 -8.61
C PRO A 59 -2.68 -5.54 -9.95
N LYS A 60 -3.55 -4.52 -9.95
CA LYS A 60 -4.01 -3.83 -11.17
C LYS A 60 -2.91 -2.98 -11.82
N PHE A 61 -1.80 -2.73 -11.13
CA PHE A 61 -0.64 -2.04 -11.71
C PHE A 61 0.17 -2.94 -12.66
N ALA A 62 -0.13 -4.24 -12.76
CA ALA A 62 0.50 -5.15 -13.74
C ALA A 62 0.50 -4.58 -15.17
N LYS A 63 -0.57 -3.87 -15.56
CA LYS A 63 -0.70 -3.22 -16.88
C LYS A 63 0.33 -2.12 -17.19
N PHE A 64 1.15 -1.73 -16.21
CA PHE A 64 2.18 -0.70 -16.33
C PHE A 64 3.60 -1.28 -16.18
N MET A 65 3.73 -2.61 -16.06
CA MET A 65 4.99 -3.30 -15.81
C MET A 65 5.57 -3.99 -17.05
N ASP A 66 4.97 -3.73 -18.21
CA ASP A 66 5.49 -4.11 -19.53
C ASP A 66 6.59 -3.14 -20.03
#